data_AF-A0A1B7JZV2-F1
#
_entry.id   AF-A0A1B7JZV2-F1
#
_cell.length_a   1.000
_cell.length_b   1.000
_cell.length_c   1.000
_cell.angle_alpha   90.00
_cell.angle_beta   90.00
_cell.angle_gamma   90.00
#
_symmetry.space_group_name_H-M   'P 1'
#
loop_
_entity.id
_entity.type
_entity.pdbx_description
1 polymer ?
#
loop_
_entity_poly.entity_id
_entity_poly.type
_entity_poly.pdbx_seq_one_letter_code
_entity_poly.pdbx_strand_id
1 'polypeptide(L)'
;MESYNLKKSNQLNYTISLMFESQDIRENINNNYRNFKFYSRELSRYENKFNEIILDVTKCQNELSSNDVIVLNEYIDSHKEYSGKMIKSIDKYNSFSDDIESYIENPDERSEILSEVLKKGKELSNNFVQPPRISSGLSSVIKNLNPQMRTLFESLQKSTLNIHAKNSSMRWSVNNLNILIEEFEIEGKYHGADHVEIMKSFKEHIKNSQDYIDSQKNILLEDGLTKKEVAYIKSNILNAQRNINSYIERIELRDEVFKQHGITNGDDINISPLINASIHDTFDSLTVSIAGFNIIDTHSSQIMGVDSSILFNSVSFIPEIQAQ
;
A
#
# COMPACT_ATOMS: atom_id res chain seq x y z
N MET A 1 -13.09 -18.69 33.50
CA MET A 1 -12.34 -19.20 32.33
C MET A 1 -12.68 -18.43 31.07
N GLU A 2 -13.97 -18.23 30.73
CA GLU A 2 -14.38 -17.45 29.54
C GLU A 2 -13.87 -15.99 29.54
N SER A 3 -13.98 -15.24 30.64
CA SER A 3 -13.51 -13.83 30.65
C SER A 3 -11.98 -13.68 30.55
N TYR A 4 -11.22 -14.69 30.99
CA TYR A 4 -9.75 -14.70 30.91
C TYR A 4 -9.27 -14.97 29.48
N ASN A 5 -9.93 -15.89 28.77
CA ASN A 5 -9.65 -16.16 27.37
C ASN A 5 -10.06 -15.00 26.46
N LEU A 6 -11.19 -14.34 26.75
CA LEU A 6 -11.62 -13.13 26.03
C LEU A 6 -10.61 -11.98 26.18
N LYS A 7 -10.10 -11.76 27.40
CA LYS A 7 -9.09 -10.72 27.66
C LYS A 7 -7.78 -10.99 26.90
N LYS A 8 -7.32 -12.25 26.87
CA LYS A 8 -6.14 -12.64 26.08
C LYS A 8 -6.35 -12.49 24.58
N SER A 9 -7.52 -12.89 24.08
CA SER A 9 -7.87 -12.76 22.67
C SER A 9 -7.91 -11.30 22.23
N ASN A 10 -8.49 -10.42 23.05
CA ASN A 10 -8.54 -8.98 22.76
C ASN A 10 -7.14 -8.36 22.79
N GLN A 11 -6.28 -8.74 23.74
CA GLN A 11 -4.89 -8.27 23.80
C GLN A 11 -4.08 -8.70 22.56
N LEU A 12 -4.25 -9.95 22.14
CA LEU A 12 -3.66 -10.47 20.92
C LEU A 12 -4.16 -9.67 19.70
N ASN A 13 -5.47 -9.57 19.52
CA ASN A 13 -6.07 -8.89 18.36
C ASN A 13 -5.65 -7.42 18.31
N TYR A 14 -5.59 -6.75 19.46
CA TYR A 14 -5.06 -5.39 19.60
C TYR A 14 -3.60 -5.29 19.15
N THR A 15 -2.73 -6.17 19.65
CA THR A 15 -1.30 -6.16 19.31
C THR A 15 -1.08 -6.38 17.82
N ILE A 16 -1.80 -7.33 17.21
CA ILE A 16 -1.72 -7.57 15.78
C ILE A 16 -2.21 -6.35 14.98
N SER A 17 -3.34 -5.75 15.38
CA SER A 17 -3.84 -4.53 14.74
C SER A 17 -2.87 -3.37 14.84
N LEU A 18 -2.22 -3.15 15.98
CA LEU A 18 -1.19 -2.11 16.12
C LEU A 18 -0.03 -2.31 15.15
N MET A 19 0.45 -3.55 15.00
CA MET A 19 1.54 -3.87 14.07
C MET A 19 1.16 -3.56 12.62
N PHE A 20 -0.05 -3.95 12.19
CA PHE A 20 -0.52 -3.67 10.83
C PHE A 20 -0.73 -2.17 10.59
N GLU A 21 -1.38 -1.47 11.52
CA GLU A 21 -1.57 -0.01 11.40
C GLU A 21 -0.22 0.75 11.37
N SER A 22 0.76 0.30 12.17
CA SER A 22 2.13 0.86 12.15
C SER A 22 2.81 0.63 10.80
N GLN A 23 2.70 -0.58 10.24
CA GLN A 23 3.24 -0.91 8.93
C GLN A 23 2.59 -0.07 7.81
N ASP A 24 1.27 0.08 7.85
CA ASP A 24 0.50 0.90 6.90
C ASP A 24 0.91 2.37 6.98
N ILE A 25 1.15 2.91 8.18
CA ILE A 25 1.69 4.26 8.38
C ILE A 25 3.06 4.39 7.71
N ARG A 26 3.98 3.44 7.94
CA ARG A 26 5.33 3.49 7.38
C ARG A 26 5.33 3.36 5.85
N GLU A 27 4.49 2.51 5.28
CA GLU A 27 4.29 2.45 3.83
C GLU A 27 3.72 3.78 3.29
N ASN A 28 2.71 4.34 3.95
CA ASN A 28 2.13 5.62 3.57
C ASN A 28 3.16 6.76 3.65
N ILE A 29 4.10 6.74 4.60
CA ILE A 29 5.17 7.74 4.74
C ILE A 29 6.09 7.66 3.52
N ASN A 30 6.54 6.45 3.17
CA ASN A 30 7.37 6.20 2.00
C ASN A 30 6.68 6.66 0.71
N ASN A 31 5.39 6.35 0.57
CA ASN A 31 4.58 6.82 -0.55
C ASN A 31 4.44 8.35 -0.56
N ASN A 32 4.25 9.00 0.59
CA ASN A 32 4.22 10.45 0.70
C ASN A 32 5.55 11.08 0.27
N TYR A 33 6.70 10.58 0.73
CA TYR A 33 8.01 11.07 0.30
C TYR A 33 8.23 10.95 -1.21
N ARG A 34 7.84 9.81 -1.82
CA ARG A 34 7.94 9.61 -3.28
C ARG A 34 7.10 10.65 -4.03
N ASN A 35 5.86 10.86 -3.60
CA ASN A 35 4.95 11.84 -4.22
C ASN A 35 5.41 13.28 -3.98
N PHE A 36 6.01 13.58 -2.81
CA PHE A 36 6.61 14.88 -2.52
C PHE A 36 7.79 15.17 -3.44
N LYS A 37 8.68 14.19 -3.69
CA LYS A 37 9.79 14.33 -4.65
C LYS A 37 9.27 14.64 -6.06
N PHE A 38 8.18 14.00 -6.49
CA PHE A 38 7.55 14.30 -7.77
C PHE A 38 6.99 15.73 -7.80
N TYR A 39 6.21 16.12 -6.78
CA TYR A 39 5.69 17.48 -6.63
C TYR A 39 6.79 18.55 -6.64
N SER A 40 7.86 18.36 -5.87
CA SER A 40 8.99 19.29 -5.81
C SER A 40 9.67 19.45 -7.16
N ARG A 41 9.82 18.37 -7.95
CA ARG A 41 10.34 18.46 -9.32
C ARG A 41 9.42 19.25 -10.22
N GLU A 42 8.11 19.02 -10.16
CA GLU A 42 7.14 19.77 -10.97
C GLU A 42 7.13 21.26 -10.62
N LEU A 43 7.26 21.61 -9.33
CA LEU A 43 7.41 23.00 -8.90
C LEU A 43 8.68 23.64 -9.49
N SER A 44 9.84 22.99 -9.36
CA SER A 44 11.09 23.50 -9.92
C SER A 44 11.04 23.62 -11.44
N ARG A 45 10.41 22.67 -12.14
CA ARG A 45 10.23 22.73 -13.61
C ARG A 45 9.37 23.92 -14.02
N TYR A 46 8.27 24.15 -13.31
CA TYR A 46 7.39 25.28 -13.56
C TYR A 46 8.11 26.61 -13.32
N GLU A 47 8.78 26.74 -12.18
CA GLU A 47 9.55 27.93 -11.80
C GLU A 47 10.66 28.24 -12.80
N ASN A 48 11.47 27.24 -13.18
CA ASN A 48 12.54 27.42 -14.16
C ASN A 48 11.99 27.89 -15.50
N LYS A 49 10.90 27.29 -15.97
CA LYS A 49 10.32 27.67 -17.26
C LYS A 49 9.70 29.06 -17.23
N PHE A 50 9.08 29.42 -16.12
CA PHE A 50 8.55 30.76 -15.91
C PHE A 50 9.67 31.81 -15.94
N ASN A 51 10.78 31.56 -15.26
CA ASN A 51 11.95 32.44 -15.27
C ASN A 51 12.57 32.59 -16.66
N GLU A 52 12.66 31.51 -17.45
CA GLU A 52 13.10 31.58 -18.85
C GLU A 52 12.23 32.52 -19.69
N ILE A 53 10.92 32.48 -19.49
CA ILE A 53 9.95 33.29 -20.26
C ILE A 53 10.04 34.78 -19.89
N ILE A 54 10.25 35.09 -18.61
CA ILE A 54 10.42 36.49 -18.17
C ILE A 54 11.73 37.07 -18.68
N LEU A 55 12.80 36.28 -18.72
CA LEU A 55 14.13 36.73 -19.16
C LEU A 55 14.24 36.88 -20.68
N ASP A 56 13.49 36.10 -21.46
CA ASP A 56 13.52 36.13 -22.93
C ASP A 56 12.34 36.91 -23.52
N VAL A 57 12.46 38.24 -23.46
CA VAL A 57 11.47 39.22 -23.97
C VAL A 57 11.11 38.99 -25.45
N THR A 58 11.96 38.31 -26.22
CA THR A 58 11.77 38.08 -27.67
C THR A 58 10.87 36.90 -28.03
N LYS A 59 10.54 36.01 -27.06
CA LYS A 59 9.73 34.79 -27.30
C LYS A 59 8.29 34.86 -26.78
N CYS A 60 7.88 35.96 -26.15
CA CYS A 60 6.53 36.11 -25.64
C CYS A 60 5.55 36.46 -26.77
N GLN A 61 4.97 35.43 -27.41
CA GLN A 61 3.88 35.59 -28.38
C GLN A 61 2.56 36.11 -27.76
N ASN A 62 2.47 36.24 -26.43
CA ASN A 62 1.46 37.00 -25.71
C ASN A 62 2.20 37.74 -24.57
N GLU A 63 2.23 39.06 -24.59
CA GLU A 63 2.87 39.84 -23.53
C GLU A 63 2.12 39.62 -22.21
N LEU A 64 2.70 38.83 -21.30
CA LEU A 64 2.27 38.84 -19.90
C LEU A 64 2.47 40.26 -19.38
N SER A 65 1.43 40.86 -18.84
CA SER A 65 1.56 42.16 -18.19
C SER A 65 2.41 42.03 -16.92
N SER A 66 2.97 43.14 -16.44
CA SER A 66 3.68 43.15 -15.16
C SER A 66 2.80 42.63 -14.01
N ASN A 67 1.48 42.86 -14.09
CA ASN A 67 0.52 42.34 -13.13
C ASN A 67 0.36 40.82 -13.22
N ASP A 68 0.35 40.25 -14.43
CA ASP A 68 0.28 38.80 -14.63
C ASP A 68 1.52 38.11 -14.03
N VAL A 69 2.70 38.72 -14.22
CA VAL A 69 3.96 38.24 -13.65
C VAL A 69 3.93 38.26 -12.11
N ILE A 70 3.38 39.31 -11.50
CA ILE A 70 3.21 39.39 -10.04
C ILE A 70 2.31 38.25 -9.54
N VAL A 71 1.15 38.05 -10.17
CA VAL A 71 0.20 37.00 -9.78
C VAL A 71 0.81 35.59 -9.88
N LEU A 72 1.60 35.33 -10.93
CA LEU A 72 2.27 34.04 -11.10
C LEU A 72 3.42 33.84 -10.10
N ASN A 73 4.16 34.89 -9.75
CA ASN A 73 5.19 34.83 -8.70
C ASN A 73 4.57 34.54 -7.33
N GLU A 74 3.50 35.26 -6.95
CA GLU A 74 2.76 34.99 -5.71
C GLU A 74 2.30 33.54 -5.64
N TYR A 75 1.87 32.99 -6.78
CA TYR A 75 1.47 31.60 -6.88
C TYR A 75 2.63 30.62 -6.66
N ILE A 76 3.81 30.88 -7.26
CA ILE A 76 5.03 30.09 -7.03
C ILE A 76 5.45 30.16 -5.56
N ASP A 77 5.42 31.34 -4.94
CA ASP A 77 5.80 31.52 -3.55
C ASP A 77 4.86 30.77 -2.61
N SER A 78 3.55 30.76 -2.90
CA SER A 78 2.58 29.97 -2.15
C SER A 78 2.87 28.46 -2.24
N HIS A 79 3.37 27.98 -3.39
CA HIS A 79 3.84 26.61 -3.55
C HIS A 79 5.13 26.33 -2.79
N LYS A 80 6.08 27.25 -2.74
CA LYS A 80 7.31 27.08 -1.94
C LYS A 80 6.99 26.98 -0.46
N GLU A 81 6.08 27.82 0.03
CA GLU A 81 5.59 27.73 1.41
C GLU A 81 4.89 26.39 1.66
N TYR A 82 3.99 25.98 0.76
CA TYR A 82 3.30 24.70 0.85
C TYR A 82 4.27 23.52 0.85
N SER A 83 5.28 23.52 -0.03
CA SER A 83 6.35 22.51 -0.08
C SER A 83 7.09 22.41 1.25
N GLY A 84 7.46 23.55 1.84
CA GLY A 84 8.10 23.61 3.15
C GLY A 84 7.23 23.07 4.29
N LYS A 85 5.91 23.31 4.26
CA LYS A 85 4.97 22.75 5.23
C LYS A 85 4.77 21.24 5.02
N MET A 86 4.73 20.80 3.77
CA MET A 86 4.53 19.40 3.41
C MET A 86 5.69 18.52 3.87
N ILE A 87 6.94 18.90 3.61
CA ILE A 87 8.08 18.10 4.06
C ILE A 87 8.13 18.00 5.59
N LYS A 88 7.93 19.11 6.30
CA LYS A 88 7.83 19.11 7.77
C LYS A 88 6.69 18.24 8.29
N SER A 89 5.57 18.21 7.57
CA SER A 89 4.43 17.34 7.90
C SER A 89 4.83 15.87 7.79
N ILE A 90 5.49 15.48 6.69
CA ILE A 90 6.00 14.12 6.47
C ILE A 90 7.04 13.74 7.54
N ASP A 91 7.98 14.62 7.86
CA ASP A 91 9.01 14.38 8.89
C ASP A 91 8.38 14.11 10.26
N LYS A 92 7.32 14.85 10.63
CA LYS A 92 6.59 14.62 11.88
C LYS A 92 5.89 13.26 11.90
N TYR A 93 5.29 12.84 10.78
CA TYR A 93 4.71 11.49 10.69
C TYR A 93 5.78 10.41 10.80
N ASN A 94 6.95 10.63 10.21
CA ASN A 94 8.07 9.70 10.35
C ASN A 94 8.52 9.56 11.80
N SER A 95 8.72 10.67 12.50
CA SER A 95 9.05 10.65 13.93
C SER A 95 7.97 9.95 14.76
N PHE A 96 6.69 10.18 14.47
CA PHE A 96 5.60 9.50 15.17
C PHE A 96 5.56 7.99 14.86
N SER A 97 5.91 7.58 13.64
CA SER A 97 6.06 6.16 13.30
C SER A 97 7.12 5.49 14.16
N ASP A 98 8.24 6.17 14.42
CA ASP A 98 9.31 5.65 15.28
C ASP A 98 8.83 5.54 16.74
N ASP A 99 8.06 6.52 17.22
CA ASP A 99 7.44 6.48 18.55
C ASP A 99 6.45 5.30 18.69
N ILE A 100 5.66 5.03 17.64
CA ILE A 100 4.70 3.91 17.61
C ILE A 100 5.40 2.56 17.56
N GLU A 101 6.46 2.42 16.78
CA GLU A 101 7.28 1.19 16.78
C GLU A 101 7.83 0.93 18.18
N SER A 102 8.41 1.94 18.82
CA SER A 102 8.88 1.86 20.20
C SER A 102 7.74 1.49 21.18
N TYR A 103 6.55 2.06 20.99
CA TYR A 103 5.37 1.74 21.80
C TYR A 103 4.96 0.27 21.65
N ILE A 104 5.03 -0.28 20.43
CA ILE A 104 4.70 -1.67 20.15
C ILE A 104 5.73 -2.62 20.76
N GLU A 105 7.02 -2.33 20.58
CA GLU A 105 8.14 -3.18 21.00
C GLU A 105 8.36 -3.24 22.52
N ASN A 106 7.90 -2.22 23.27
CA ASN A 106 8.10 -2.12 24.72
C ASN A 106 6.76 -2.17 25.48
N PRO A 107 6.04 -3.32 25.49
CA PRO A 107 4.70 -3.44 26.06
C PRO A 107 4.61 -3.10 27.54
N ASP A 108 5.68 -3.35 28.31
CA ASP A 108 5.74 -3.07 29.75
C ASP A 108 5.81 -1.56 30.05
N GLU A 109 6.32 -0.76 29.11
CA GLU A 109 6.50 0.69 29.26
C GLU A 109 5.34 1.50 28.65
N ARG A 110 4.42 0.85 27.92
CA ARG A 110 3.31 1.50 27.20
C ARG A 110 2.53 2.47 28.08
N SER A 111 2.24 2.07 29.32
CA SER A 111 1.45 2.90 30.25
C SER A 111 2.13 4.23 30.59
N GLU A 112 3.46 4.28 30.57
CA GLU A 112 4.24 5.48 30.89
C GLU A 112 4.24 6.48 29.72
N ILE A 113 4.29 5.97 28.49
CA ILE A 113 4.38 6.78 27.26
C ILE A 113 3.03 7.01 26.56
N LEU A 114 1.97 6.31 26.98
CA LEU A 114 0.63 6.34 26.38
C LEU A 114 0.10 7.77 26.19
N SER A 115 0.23 8.61 27.22
CA SER A 115 -0.29 9.98 27.18
C SER A 115 0.40 10.85 26.13
N GLU A 116 1.70 10.63 25.92
CA GLU A 116 2.49 11.33 24.92
C GLU A 116 2.14 10.85 23.50
N VAL A 117 2.05 9.53 23.31
CA VAL A 117 1.67 8.90 22.03
C VAL A 117 0.31 9.41 21.57
N LEU A 118 -0.72 9.33 22.42
CA LEU A 118 -2.06 9.78 22.08
C LEU A 118 -2.11 11.28 21.78
N LYS A 119 -1.37 12.10 22.53
CA LYS A 119 -1.28 13.54 22.28
C LYS A 119 -0.65 13.83 20.92
N LYS A 120 0.51 13.23 20.62
CA LYS A 120 1.20 13.40 19.32
C LYS A 120 0.32 12.95 18.16
N GLY A 121 -0.32 11.78 18.28
CA GLY A 121 -1.23 11.28 17.25
C GLY A 121 -2.42 12.22 17.02
N LYS A 122 -2.95 12.86 18.08
CA LYS A 122 -4.09 13.79 17.98
C LYS A 122 -3.68 15.13 17.36
N GLU A 123 -2.48 15.60 17.66
CA GLU A 123 -1.92 16.78 17.00
C GLU A 123 -1.73 16.52 15.50
N LEU A 124 -1.26 15.31 15.14
CA LEU A 124 -1.03 14.91 13.76
C LEU A 124 -2.31 14.62 12.98
N SER A 125 -3.33 14.00 13.58
CA SER A 125 -4.63 13.82 12.93
C SER A 125 -5.28 15.16 12.60
N ASN A 126 -5.00 16.21 13.36
CA ASN A 126 -5.45 17.58 13.11
C ASN A 126 -4.50 18.41 12.23
N ASN A 127 -3.34 17.87 11.84
CA ASN A 127 -2.31 18.58 11.06
C ASN A 127 -2.70 18.70 9.57
N PHE A 128 -3.62 19.61 9.26
CA PHE A 128 -4.08 19.86 7.90
C PHE A 128 -3.18 20.88 7.17
N VAL A 129 -2.51 20.44 6.12
CA VAL A 129 -1.74 21.34 5.24
C VAL A 129 -2.59 21.73 4.03
N GLN A 130 -3.06 22.98 4.01
CA GLN A 130 -3.86 23.55 2.92
C GLN A 130 -3.02 23.68 1.63
N PRO A 131 -3.48 23.18 0.47
CA PRO A 131 -2.81 23.40 -0.80
C PRO A 131 -2.99 24.86 -1.27
N PRO A 132 -2.10 25.35 -2.15
CA PRO A 132 -2.25 26.64 -2.81
C PRO A 132 -3.60 26.76 -3.52
N ARG A 133 -4.24 27.93 -3.40
CA ARG A 133 -5.56 28.21 -3.98
C ARG A 133 -5.42 28.89 -5.33
N ILE A 134 -6.25 28.47 -6.29
CA ILE A 134 -6.40 29.18 -7.55
C ILE A 134 -7.33 30.37 -7.33
N SER A 135 -6.76 31.57 -7.30
CA SER A 135 -7.53 32.82 -7.20
C SER A 135 -8.24 33.15 -8.53
N SER A 136 -9.24 34.03 -8.48
CA SER A 136 -9.89 34.55 -9.69
C SER A 136 -8.90 35.28 -10.60
N GLY A 137 -7.97 36.04 -10.01
CA GLY A 137 -6.87 36.69 -10.71
C GLY A 137 -5.99 35.67 -11.45
N LEU A 138 -5.51 34.64 -10.74
CA LEU A 138 -4.70 33.58 -11.34
C LEU A 138 -5.42 32.84 -12.47
N SER A 139 -6.72 32.55 -12.29
CA SER A 139 -7.55 31.91 -13.32
C SER A 139 -7.59 32.72 -14.62
N SER A 140 -7.66 34.05 -14.53
CA SER A 140 -7.58 34.94 -15.69
C SER A 140 -6.20 34.87 -16.35
N VAL A 141 -5.12 34.89 -15.57
CA VAL A 141 -3.75 34.81 -16.11
C VAL A 141 -3.50 33.49 -16.83
N ILE A 142 -3.96 32.36 -16.27
CA ILE A 142 -3.76 31.02 -16.85
C ILE A 142 -4.33 30.91 -18.27
N LYS A 143 -5.45 31.60 -18.56
CA LYS A 143 -6.07 31.60 -19.89
C LYS A 143 -5.21 32.28 -20.95
N ASN A 144 -4.33 33.19 -20.54
CA ASN A 144 -3.44 33.93 -21.43
C ASN A 144 -2.06 33.28 -21.57
N LEU A 145 -1.74 32.31 -20.71
CA LEU A 145 -0.52 31.51 -20.83
C LEU A 145 -0.48 30.77 -22.16
N ASN A 146 0.73 30.71 -22.74
CA ASN A 146 1.01 29.86 -23.88
C ASN A 146 0.76 28.37 -23.55
N PRO A 147 0.53 27.51 -24.56
CA PRO A 147 0.19 26.11 -24.33
C PRO A 147 1.20 25.37 -23.45
N GLN A 148 2.50 25.61 -23.64
CA GLN A 148 3.55 24.95 -22.87
C GLN A 148 3.48 25.29 -21.37
N MET A 149 3.30 26.56 -21.03
CA MET A 149 3.15 27.01 -19.63
C MET A 149 1.87 26.51 -19.00
N ARG A 150 0.78 26.42 -19.78
CA ARG A 150 -0.47 25.85 -19.30
C ARG A 150 -0.32 24.37 -18.95
N THR A 151 0.34 23.60 -19.81
CA THR A 151 0.63 22.18 -19.52
C THR A 151 1.49 22.00 -18.26
N LEU A 152 2.50 22.85 -18.07
CA LEU A 152 3.32 22.80 -16.85
C LEU A 152 2.52 23.19 -15.60
N PHE A 153 1.65 24.20 -15.69
CA PHE A 153 0.74 24.57 -14.62
C PHE A 153 -0.20 23.41 -14.25
N GLU A 154 -0.82 22.77 -15.23
CA GLU A 154 -1.71 21.62 -15.02
C GLU A 154 -0.98 20.44 -14.37
N SER A 155 0.27 20.18 -14.77
CA SER A 155 1.11 19.15 -14.15
C SER A 155 1.43 19.48 -12.68
N LEU A 156 1.76 20.74 -12.39
CA LEU A 156 1.95 21.22 -11.03
C LEU A 156 0.68 21.11 -10.19
N GLN A 157 -0.50 21.44 -10.73
CA GLN A 157 -1.78 21.26 -10.04
C GLN A 157 -2.04 19.79 -9.71
N LYS A 158 -1.87 18.90 -10.69
CA LYS A 158 -2.12 17.48 -10.51
C LYS A 158 -1.20 16.90 -9.44
N SER A 159 0.08 17.26 -9.45
CA SER A 159 1.03 16.82 -8.43
C SER A 159 0.71 17.40 -7.04
N THR A 160 0.23 18.65 -6.96
CA THR A 160 -0.21 19.31 -5.72
C THR A 160 -1.42 18.61 -5.10
N LEU A 161 -2.46 18.33 -5.89
CA LEU A 161 -3.64 17.61 -5.42
C LEU A 161 -3.30 16.20 -4.97
N ASN A 162 -2.41 15.52 -5.70
CA ASN A 162 -1.96 14.19 -5.33
C ASN A 162 -1.21 14.19 -3.99
N ILE A 163 -0.23 15.08 -3.78
CA ILE A 163 0.50 15.13 -2.51
C ILE A 163 -0.41 15.57 -1.35
N HIS A 164 -1.39 16.46 -1.60
CA HIS A 164 -2.41 16.82 -0.62
C HIS A 164 -3.29 15.62 -0.21
N ALA A 165 -3.74 14.82 -1.18
CA ALA A 165 -4.52 13.61 -0.92
C ALA A 165 -3.71 12.58 -0.12
N LYS A 166 -2.41 12.40 -0.45
CA LYS A 166 -1.52 11.49 0.29
C LYS A 166 -1.28 11.94 1.72
N ASN A 167 -1.19 13.25 1.98
CA ASN A 167 -1.09 13.77 3.34
C ASN A 167 -2.40 13.62 4.11
N SER A 168 -3.54 13.79 3.45
CA SER A 168 -4.87 13.55 4.04
C SER A 168 -5.07 12.08 4.41
N SER A 169 -4.61 11.16 3.56
CA SER A 169 -4.59 9.72 3.87
C SER A 169 -3.75 9.44 5.12
N MET A 170 -2.60 10.09 5.26
CA MET A 170 -1.74 9.94 6.44
C MET A 170 -2.43 10.40 7.73
N ARG A 171 -3.11 11.56 7.69
CA ARG A 171 -3.92 12.05 8.82
C ARG A 171 -4.96 11.02 9.26
N TRP A 172 -5.59 10.37 8.29
CA TRP A 172 -6.62 9.36 8.56
C TRP A 172 -6.02 8.09 9.18
N SER A 173 -4.90 7.58 8.66
CA SER A 173 -4.20 6.44 9.27
C SER A 173 -3.78 6.71 10.71
N VAL A 174 -3.17 7.87 10.98
CA VAL A 174 -2.80 8.26 12.35
C VAL A 174 -4.02 8.40 13.25
N ASN A 175 -5.13 8.94 12.74
CA ASN A 175 -6.36 9.04 13.50
C ASN A 175 -6.93 7.67 13.88
N ASN A 176 -6.95 6.71 12.95
CA ASN A 176 -7.42 5.36 13.21
C ASN A 176 -6.56 4.65 14.26
N LEU A 177 -5.23 4.76 14.14
CA LEU A 177 -4.31 4.22 15.13
C LEU A 177 -4.57 4.83 16.52
N ASN A 178 -4.77 6.15 16.59
CA ASN A 178 -5.06 6.82 17.85
C ASN A 178 -6.37 6.33 18.48
N ILE A 179 -7.43 6.17 17.68
CA ILE A 179 -8.71 5.61 18.14
C ILE A 179 -8.50 4.19 18.65
N LEU A 180 -7.77 3.36 17.91
CA LEU A 180 -7.45 1.98 18.30
C LEU A 180 -6.73 1.93 19.67
N ILE A 181 -5.74 2.80 19.89
CA ILE A 181 -5.01 2.88 21.15
C ILE A 181 -5.92 3.39 22.27
N GLU A 182 -6.68 4.46 22.03
CA GLU A 182 -7.57 5.08 23.03
C GLU A 182 -8.69 4.11 23.48
N GLU A 183 -9.40 3.48 22.55
CA GLU A 183 -10.46 2.51 22.86
C GLU A 183 -9.93 1.33 23.67
N PHE A 184 -8.74 0.82 23.32
CA PHE A 184 -8.18 -0.34 23.99
C PHE A 184 -7.59 0.00 25.36
N GLU A 185 -6.67 0.95 25.43
CA GLU A 185 -5.87 1.23 26.63
C GLU A 185 -6.66 2.03 27.67
N ILE A 186 -7.63 2.85 27.25
CA ILE A 186 -8.44 3.68 28.16
C ILE A 186 -9.81 3.05 28.42
N GLU A 187 -10.53 2.64 27.37
CA GLU A 187 -11.88 2.08 27.54
C GLU A 187 -11.89 0.58 27.81
N GLY A 188 -10.78 -0.13 27.60
CA GLY A 188 -10.69 -1.58 27.74
C GLY A 188 -11.47 -2.34 26.67
N LYS A 189 -11.75 -1.71 25.52
CA LYS A 189 -12.56 -2.29 24.45
C LYS A 189 -11.73 -2.50 23.20
N TYR A 190 -11.93 -3.65 22.57
CA TYR A 190 -11.42 -3.93 21.24
C TYR A 190 -12.59 -4.22 20.30
N HIS A 191 -12.74 -3.41 19.26
CA HIS A 191 -13.78 -3.54 18.24
C HIS A 191 -13.20 -3.78 16.84
N GLY A 192 -11.90 -4.05 16.75
CA GLY A 192 -11.21 -4.31 15.49
C GLY A 192 -11.39 -5.74 14.97
N ALA A 193 -10.49 -6.14 14.09
CA ALA A 193 -10.51 -7.44 13.44
C ALA A 193 -10.30 -8.60 14.42
N ASP A 194 -11.11 -9.65 14.30
CA ASP A 194 -10.86 -10.90 15.01
C ASP A 194 -9.77 -11.70 14.29
N HIS A 195 -8.51 -11.47 14.68
CA HIS A 195 -7.37 -12.12 14.03
C HIS A 195 -7.31 -13.62 14.32
N VAL A 196 -7.96 -14.12 15.37
CA VAL A 196 -8.12 -15.56 15.60
C VAL A 196 -8.99 -16.18 14.52
N GLU A 197 -10.13 -15.55 14.21
CA GLU A 197 -11.02 -16.04 13.16
C GLU A 197 -10.42 -15.87 11.76
N ILE A 198 -9.73 -14.76 11.50
CA ILE A 198 -8.99 -14.54 10.25
C ILE A 198 -7.95 -15.64 10.03
N MET A 199 -7.21 -16.04 11.07
CA MET A 199 -6.21 -17.11 10.97
C MET A 199 -6.85 -18.45 10.62
N LYS A 200 -8.01 -18.79 11.20
CA LYS A 200 -8.75 -20.01 10.81
C LYS A 200 -9.20 -19.93 9.36
N SER A 201 -9.69 -18.77 8.93
CA SER A 201 -10.15 -18.57 7.56
C SER A 201 -9.01 -18.70 6.55
N PHE A 202 -7.81 -18.16 6.83
CA PHE A 202 -6.63 -18.36 5.98
C PHE A 202 -6.24 -19.84 5.86
N LYS A 203 -6.30 -20.59 6.97
CA LYS A 203 -6.02 -22.03 6.98
C LYS A 203 -7.02 -22.80 6.10
N GLU A 204 -8.31 -22.48 6.20
CA GLU A 204 -9.34 -23.06 5.34
C GLU A 204 -9.13 -22.71 3.87
N HIS A 205 -8.80 -21.45 3.56
CA HIS A 205 -8.52 -21.02 2.19
C HIS A 205 -7.29 -21.69 1.57
N ILE A 206 -6.24 -21.94 2.36
CA ILE A 206 -5.08 -22.73 1.93
C ILE A 206 -5.52 -24.14 1.57
N LYS A 207 -6.27 -24.82 2.45
CA LYS A 207 -6.78 -26.17 2.20
C LYS A 207 -7.63 -26.22 0.93
N ASN A 208 -8.58 -25.30 0.77
CA ASN A 208 -9.45 -25.25 -0.41
C ASN A 208 -8.65 -24.99 -1.70
N SER A 209 -7.60 -24.16 -1.64
CA SER A 209 -6.70 -23.91 -2.77
C SER A 209 -5.88 -25.16 -3.13
N GLN A 210 -5.48 -25.94 -2.12
CA GLN A 210 -4.79 -27.21 -2.30
C GLN A 210 -5.69 -28.23 -3.00
N ASP A 211 -6.92 -28.42 -2.49
CA ASP A 211 -7.91 -29.32 -3.07
C ASP A 211 -8.23 -28.94 -4.53
N TYR A 212 -8.28 -27.63 -4.82
CA TYR A 212 -8.44 -27.12 -6.17
C TYR A 212 -7.22 -27.44 -7.07
N ILE A 213 -5.99 -27.25 -6.58
CA ILE A 213 -4.77 -27.62 -7.32
C ILE A 213 -4.77 -29.11 -7.65
N ASP A 214 -5.12 -29.97 -6.70
CA ASP A 214 -5.14 -31.42 -6.91
C ASP A 214 -6.22 -31.83 -7.91
N SER A 215 -7.39 -31.19 -7.87
CA SER A 215 -8.42 -31.33 -8.91
C SER A 215 -7.91 -30.91 -10.30
N GLN A 216 -7.23 -29.76 -10.41
CA GLN A 216 -6.64 -29.31 -11.68
C GLN A 216 -5.55 -30.28 -12.18
N LYS A 217 -4.72 -30.83 -11.28
CA LYS A 217 -3.72 -31.85 -11.63
C LYS A 217 -4.37 -33.14 -12.14
N ASN A 218 -5.50 -33.56 -11.56
CA ASN A 218 -6.23 -34.73 -12.04
C ASN A 218 -6.76 -34.53 -13.45
N ILE A 219 -7.28 -33.32 -13.78
CA ILE A 219 -7.71 -33.00 -15.15
C ILE A 219 -6.52 -33.09 -16.12
N LEU A 220 -5.32 -32.66 -15.73
CA LEU A 220 -4.12 -32.78 -16.59
C LEU A 220 -3.73 -34.23 -16.93
N LEU A 221 -4.24 -35.21 -16.18
CA LEU A 221 -4.01 -36.63 -16.44
C LEU A 221 -5.03 -37.21 -17.43
N GLU A 222 -6.06 -36.46 -17.82
CA GLU A 222 -7.07 -36.91 -18.78
C GLU A 222 -6.54 -36.87 -20.22
N ASP A 223 -6.87 -37.91 -20.99
CA ASP A 223 -6.53 -37.98 -22.42
C ASP A 223 -7.38 -37.02 -23.25
N GLY A 224 -6.79 -36.46 -24.31
CA GLY A 224 -7.54 -35.67 -25.31
C GLY A 224 -7.58 -34.16 -25.06
N LEU A 225 -6.86 -33.65 -24.06
CA LEU A 225 -6.74 -32.20 -23.83
C LEU A 225 -6.02 -31.48 -24.97
N THR A 226 -6.56 -30.34 -25.39
CA THR A 226 -5.90 -29.44 -26.32
C THR A 226 -4.80 -28.63 -25.63
N LYS A 227 -3.85 -28.10 -26.43
CA LYS A 227 -2.79 -27.22 -25.92
C LYS A 227 -3.33 -26.00 -25.14
N LYS A 228 -4.49 -25.46 -25.54
CA LYS A 228 -5.12 -24.32 -24.87
C LYS A 228 -5.68 -24.71 -23.50
N GLU A 229 -6.31 -25.88 -23.40
CA GLU A 229 -6.84 -26.39 -22.13
C GLU A 229 -5.70 -26.69 -21.15
N VAL A 230 -4.61 -27.32 -21.61
CA VAL A 230 -3.42 -27.54 -20.78
C VAL A 230 -2.83 -26.22 -20.26
N ALA A 231 -2.72 -25.20 -21.13
CA ALA A 231 -2.21 -23.89 -20.71
C ALA A 231 -3.13 -23.20 -19.69
N TYR A 232 -4.45 -23.32 -19.87
CA TYR A 232 -5.44 -22.77 -18.94
C TYR A 232 -5.36 -23.45 -17.56
N ILE A 233 -5.31 -24.78 -17.52
CA ILE A 233 -5.22 -25.53 -16.27
C ILE A 233 -3.91 -25.20 -15.51
N LYS A 234 -2.78 -25.10 -16.24
CA LYS A 234 -1.50 -24.66 -15.64
C LYS A 234 -1.58 -23.25 -15.04
N SER A 235 -2.25 -22.33 -15.74
CA SER A 235 -2.48 -20.97 -15.22
C SER A 235 -3.30 -20.99 -13.93
N ASN A 236 -4.34 -21.82 -13.85
CA ASN A 236 -5.16 -21.98 -12.65
C ASN A 236 -4.35 -22.49 -11.46
N ILE A 237 -3.50 -23.50 -11.67
CA ILE A 237 -2.60 -24.04 -10.63
C ILE A 237 -1.65 -22.95 -10.13
N LEU A 238 -1.02 -22.19 -11.04
CA LEU A 238 -0.10 -21.11 -10.66
C LEU A 238 -0.80 -20.02 -9.86
N ASN A 239 -2.03 -19.64 -10.23
CA ASN A 239 -2.78 -18.64 -9.49
C ASN A 239 -3.19 -19.13 -8.09
N ALA A 240 -3.63 -20.39 -7.97
CA ALA A 240 -3.94 -20.98 -6.67
C ALA A 240 -2.69 -21.07 -5.77
N GLN A 241 -1.53 -21.42 -6.32
CA GLN A 241 -0.27 -21.44 -5.58
C GLN A 241 0.12 -20.04 -5.08
N ARG A 242 -0.05 -19.00 -5.90
CA ARG A 242 0.18 -17.61 -5.47
C ARG A 242 -0.73 -17.20 -4.30
N ASN A 243 -1.99 -17.64 -4.32
CA ASN A 243 -2.92 -17.38 -3.22
C ASN A 243 -2.47 -18.09 -1.94
N ILE A 244 -2.06 -19.35 -2.02
CA ILE A 244 -1.51 -20.11 -0.88
C ILE A 244 -0.32 -19.37 -0.27
N ASN A 245 0.65 -18.96 -1.10
CA ASN A 245 1.84 -18.24 -0.61
C ASN A 245 1.46 -16.93 0.10
N SER A 246 0.52 -16.16 -0.47
CA SER A 246 0.01 -14.93 0.16
C SER A 246 -0.65 -15.19 1.53
N TYR A 247 -1.40 -16.28 1.68
CA TYR A 247 -1.98 -16.66 2.96
C TYR A 247 -0.92 -17.11 3.97
N ILE A 248 0.11 -17.85 3.53
CA ILE A 248 1.23 -18.27 4.38
C ILE A 248 1.98 -17.04 4.92
N GLU A 249 2.35 -16.09 4.06
CA GLU A 249 3.02 -14.85 4.47
C GLU A 249 2.18 -14.10 5.53
N ARG A 250 0.86 -14.01 5.34
CA ARG A 250 -0.05 -13.37 6.30
C ARG A 250 -0.16 -14.13 7.62
N ILE A 251 -0.06 -15.45 7.60
CA ILE A 251 -0.03 -16.30 8.79
C ILE A 251 1.27 -16.07 9.55
N GLU A 252 2.42 -16.09 8.86
CA GLU A 252 3.74 -15.90 9.46
C GLU A 252 3.87 -14.56 10.19
N LEU A 253 3.34 -13.48 9.61
CA LEU A 253 3.30 -12.15 10.25
C LEU A 253 2.54 -12.12 11.59
N ARG A 254 1.60 -13.05 11.79
CA ARG A 254 0.77 -13.11 13.01
C ARG A 254 1.31 -14.14 14.01
N ASP A 255 1.95 -15.21 13.53
CA ASP A 255 2.31 -16.38 14.32
C ASP A 255 3.19 -16.05 15.53
N GLU A 256 4.11 -15.09 15.40
CA GLU A 256 4.96 -14.63 16.51
C GLU A 256 4.13 -14.05 17.66
N VAL A 257 3.12 -13.22 17.36
CA VAL A 257 2.24 -12.61 18.36
C VAL A 257 1.34 -13.65 19.03
N PHE A 258 0.86 -14.64 18.25
CA PHE A 258 0.10 -15.78 18.77
C PHE A 258 0.92 -16.60 19.78
N LYS A 259 2.19 -16.89 19.46
CA LYS A 259 3.11 -17.56 20.39
C LYS A 259 3.34 -16.77 21.67
N GLN A 260 3.58 -15.46 21.57
CA GLN A 260 3.78 -14.58 22.74
C GLN A 260 2.57 -14.59 23.69
N HIS A 261 1.35 -14.70 23.16
CA HIS A 261 0.12 -14.73 23.96
C HIS A 261 -0.28 -16.14 24.44
N GLY A 262 0.51 -17.16 24.09
CA GLY A 262 0.24 -18.56 24.43
C GLY A 262 -1.03 -19.11 23.78
N ILE A 263 -1.43 -18.54 22.63
CA ILE A 263 -2.56 -19.02 21.83
C ILE A 263 -1.98 -19.93 20.75
N THR A 264 -1.99 -21.23 20.99
CA THR A 264 -1.65 -22.23 19.97
C THR A 264 -2.75 -22.25 18.92
N ASN A 265 -2.38 -22.00 17.66
CA ASN A 265 -3.29 -21.91 16.52
C ASN A 265 -3.92 -23.26 16.11
N GLY A 266 -4.04 -24.24 17.02
CA GLY A 266 -4.39 -25.62 16.69
C GLY A 266 -3.30 -26.27 15.84
N ASP A 267 -2.64 -27.29 16.38
CA ASP A 267 -1.45 -27.95 15.82
C ASP A 267 -1.69 -28.75 14.52
N ASP A 268 -2.76 -28.51 13.76
CA ASP A 268 -3.20 -29.42 12.69
C ASP A 268 -2.81 -29.02 11.26
N ILE A 269 -2.05 -27.94 11.06
CA ILE A 269 -1.47 -27.65 9.74
C ILE A 269 0.03 -27.54 9.89
N ASN A 270 0.70 -28.67 9.65
CA ASN A 270 2.12 -28.67 9.40
C ASN A 270 2.38 -27.79 8.17
N ILE A 271 2.99 -26.61 8.37
CA ILE A 271 3.28 -25.63 7.31
C ILE A 271 4.58 -25.97 6.57
N SER A 272 5.43 -26.84 7.16
CA SER A 272 6.71 -27.27 6.57
C SER A 272 6.59 -28.03 5.23
N PRO A 273 5.57 -28.86 4.97
CA PRO A 273 5.35 -29.44 3.64
C PRO A 273 4.86 -28.42 2.61
N LEU A 274 4.33 -27.26 3.03
CA LEU A 274 3.73 -26.25 2.16
C LEU A 274 4.76 -25.30 1.53
N ILE A 275 5.93 -25.15 2.18
CA ILE A 275 7.08 -24.37 1.69
C ILE A 275 7.83 -25.11 0.55
N ASN A 276 7.70 -26.44 0.48
CA ASN A 276 8.49 -27.27 -0.43
C ASN A 276 7.91 -27.41 -1.84
N ALA A 277 6.76 -26.80 -2.15
CA ALA A 277 6.28 -26.67 -3.53
C ALA A 277 7.01 -25.52 -4.26
N SER A 278 8.33 -25.44 -4.10
CA SER A 278 9.14 -24.51 -4.88
C SER A 278 8.92 -24.83 -6.37
N ILE A 279 8.93 -23.77 -7.18
CA ILE A 279 8.71 -23.74 -8.64
C ILE A 279 9.52 -24.82 -9.41
N HIS A 280 10.53 -25.41 -8.79
CA HIS A 280 11.38 -26.46 -9.35
C HIS A 280 10.71 -27.84 -9.46
N ASP A 281 9.87 -28.25 -8.50
CA ASP A 281 9.34 -29.63 -8.48
C ASP A 281 8.17 -29.87 -9.45
N THR A 282 7.58 -28.81 -10.02
CA THR A 282 6.44 -28.92 -10.95
C THR A 282 6.81 -28.90 -12.42
N PHE A 283 8.07 -28.60 -12.75
CA PHE A 283 8.54 -28.53 -14.14
C PHE A 283 9.61 -29.56 -14.51
N ASP A 284 10.33 -30.13 -13.55
CA ASP A 284 11.38 -31.12 -13.85
C ASP A 284 10.83 -32.52 -14.18
N SER A 285 9.57 -32.84 -13.88
CA SER A 285 9.01 -34.18 -14.10
C SER A 285 7.99 -34.29 -15.25
N LEU A 286 7.74 -33.23 -16.02
CA LEU A 286 6.83 -33.27 -17.18
C LEU A 286 7.60 -33.12 -18.50
N THR A 287 8.53 -34.04 -18.74
CA THR A 287 9.04 -34.34 -20.08
C THR A 287 7.90 -34.83 -20.97
N VAL A 288 7.32 -33.93 -21.77
CA VAL A 288 6.43 -34.32 -22.87
C VAL A 288 7.31 -34.73 -24.06
N SER A 289 7.48 -36.03 -24.26
CA SER A 289 8.09 -36.57 -25.49
C SER A 289 7.14 -36.38 -26.67
N ILE A 290 7.46 -35.47 -27.58
CA ILE A 290 6.88 -35.45 -28.93
C ILE A 290 7.94 -35.98 -29.89
N ALA A 291 7.70 -37.17 -30.45
CA ALA A 291 8.47 -37.75 -31.56
C ALA A 291 10.00 -37.84 -31.35
N GLY A 292 10.46 -38.28 -30.18
CA GLY A 292 11.84 -38.76 -29.99
C GLY A 292 12.92 -37.68 -29.89
N PHE A 293 12.57 -36.40 -29.71
CA PHE A 293 13.53 -35.32 -29.42
C PHE A 293 13.30 -34.74 -28.02
N ASN A 294 14.33 -34.79 -27.18
CA ASN A 294 14.40 -34.01 -25.95
C ASN A 294 14.69 -32.55 -26.33
N ILE A 295 13.71 -31.66 -26.20
CA ILE A 295 13.95 -30.23 -26.33
C ILE A 295 14.12 -29.66 -24.93
N ILE A 296 15.38 -29.53 -24.52
CA ILE A 296 15.78 -28.63 -23.44
C ILE A 296 15.87 -27.24 -24.08
N ASP A 297 15.08 -26.29 -23.60
CA ASP A 297 15.41 -24.88 -23.73
C ASP A 297 15.40 -24.24 -22.34
N THR A 298 16.53 -24.39 -21.64
CA THR A 298 16.84 -23.70 -20.38
C THR A 298 17.49 -22.33 -20.61
N HIS A 299 17.40 -21.74 -21.82
CA HIS A 299 18.00 -20.44 -22.10
C HIS A 299 17.07 -19.52 -22.91
N SER A 300 15.99 -19.09 -22.29
CA SER A 300 15.40 -17.76 -22.56
C SER A 300 15.13 -17.00 -21.26
N SER A 301 16.17 -16.94 -20.42
CA SER A 301 16.45 -15.77 -19.60
C SER A 301 16.75 -14.56 -20.51
N GLN A 302 15.72 -14.01 -21.15
CA GLN A 302 15.72 -12.64 -21.62
C GLN A 302 14.54 -11.92 -20.99
N ILE A 303 14.91 -11.05 -20.07
CA ILE A 303 14.19 -9.84 -19.68
C ILE A 303 13.54 -9.23 -20.94
N MET A 304 12.24 -9.46 -21.11
CA MET A 304 11.39 -8.64 -21.95
C MET A 304 10.22 -8.20 -21.09
N GLY A 305 10.11 -6.88 -20.97
CA GLY A 305 9.29 -6.18 -19.99
C GLY A 305 7.86 -6.68 -19.94
N VAL A 306 7.48 -7.23 -18.78
CA VAL A 306 6.11 -7.19 -18.32
C VAL A 306 5.95 -5.86 -17.61
N ASP A 307 5.14 -5.02 -18.22
CA ASP A 307 4.72 -3.72 -17.74
C ASP A 307 4.25 -3.82 -16.27
N SER A 308 4.89 -3.05 -15.40
CA SER A 308 4.58 -2.94 -13.97
C SER A 308 3.22 -2.25 -13.69
N SER A 309 2.35 -2.16 -14.71
CA SER A 309 1.03 -1.54 -14.68
C SER A 309 -0.11 -2.50 -14.35
N ILE A 310 0.14 -3.82 -14.23
CA ILE A 310 -0.83 -4.83 -13.78
C ILE A 310 -0.61 -5.21 -12.30
N LEU A 311 -0.21 -4.23 -11.47
CA LEU A 311 0.02 -4.43 -10.03
C LEU A 311 -1.16 -4.05 -9.12
N PHE A 312 -2.29 -3.62 -9.68
CA PHE A 312 -3.50 -3.35 -8.88
C PHE A 312 -4.74 -3.74 -9.67
N ASN A 313 -5.16 -4.98 -9.53
CA ASN A 313 -6.56 -5.41 -9.66
C ASN A 313 -6.69 -6.78 -9.00
N SER A 314 -6.51 -6.82 -7.68
CA SER A 314 -7.09 -7.87 -6.87
C SER A 314 -8.61 -7.67 -6.91
N VAL A 315 -9.28 -8.33 -7.84
CA VAL A 315 -10.74 -8.44 -7.83
C VAL A 315 -11.09 -9.31 -6.64
N SER A 316 -11.56 -8.67 -5.57
CA SER A 316 -12.21 -9.33 -4.44
C SER A 316 -13.42 -10.09 -4.97
N PHE A 317 -13.35 -11.42 -4.98
CA PHE A 317 -14.54 -12.25 -5.15
C PHE A 317 -15.23 -12.32 -3.78
N ILE A 318 -16.27 -11.51 -3.58
CA ILE A 318 -17.25 -11.69 -2.51
C ILE A 318 -18.35 -12.56 -3.12
N PRO A 319 -18.59 -13.80 -2.65
CA PRO A 319 -19.79 -14.52 -3.04
C PRO A 319 -20.99 -13.83 -2.39
N GLU A 320 -21.91 -13.33 -3.23
CA GLU A 320 -23.23 -12.89 -2.79
C GLU A 320 -23.93 -14.04 -2.05
N ILE A 321 -24.16 -13.88 -0.75
CA ILE A 321 -25.13 -14.69 -0.03
C ILE A 321 -26.51 -14.21 -0.46
N GLN A 322 -27.13 -14.92 -1.40
CA GLN A 322 -28.54 -14.78 -1.67
C GLN A 322 -29.33 -15.36 -0.48
N ALA A 323 -29.99 -14.49 0.26
CA ALA A 323 -31.01 -14.88 1.21
C ALA A 323 -32.24 -15.44 0.46
N GLN A 324 -32.67 -16.64 0.84
CA GLN A 324 -34.04 -17.11 0.68
C GLN A 324 -34.62 -17.38 2.06
#